data_AF-A0A257MAZ9-F1
#
_entry.id   AF-A0A257MAZ9-F1
#
_cell.length_a   1.000
_cell.length_b   1.000
_cell.length_c   1.000
_cell.angle_alpha   90.00
_cell.angle_beta   90.00
_cell.angle_gamma   90.00
#
_symmetry.space_group_name_H-M   'P 1'
#
loop_
_entity.id
_entity.type
_entity.pdbx_description
1 polymer ?
#
loop_
_entity_poly.entity_id
_entity_poly.type
_entity_poly.pdbx_seq_one_letter_code
_entity_poly.pdbx_strand_id
1 'polypeptide(L)'
;LAILPILWHKEMRRECKAYFRGGAFLFLALFANEILDFLGRGAFIFAYAQGSVALVSSLAALQPFITLLYVILLGRFFPGVLVEEMDRKALVIKVAAVLLIVAGVYLVS
;
A
#
# COMPACT_ATOMS: atom_id res chain seq x y z
N LEU A 1 17.19 -11.44 16.72
CA LEU A 1 16.29 -12.25 15.85
C LEU A 1 16.01 -11.61 14.48
N ALA A 2 16.00 -10.28 14.33
CA ALA A 2 15.69 -9.60 13.06
C ALA A 2 16.74 -9.76 11.92
N ILE A 3 17.98 -10.16 12.22
CA ILE A 3 19.09 -10.25 11.23
C ILE A 3 19.23 -11.68 10.64
N LEU A 4 18.56 -12.66 11.24
CA LEU A 4 18.62 -14.07 10.83
C LEU A 4 18.12 -14.33 9.40
N PRO A 5 17.06 -13.66 8.88
CA PRO A 5 16.59 -13.90 7.51
C PRO A 5 17.60 -13.42 6.45
N ILE A 6 18.28 -12.30 6.72
CA ILE A 6 19.33 -11.71 5.86
C ILE A 6 20.52 -12.65 5.69
N LEU A 7 20.85 -13.42 6.73
CA LEU A 7 21.93 -14.38 6.69
C LEU A 7 21.52 -15.74 6.10
N TRP A 8 20.24 -16.05 5.96
CA TRP A 8 19.82 -17.37 5.47
C TRP A 8 19.38 -17.37 4.00
N HIS A 9 18.65 -16.34 3.55
CA HIS A 9 18.09 -16.33 2.20
C HIS A 9 19.04 -15.67 1.20
N LYS A 10 19.65 -16.46 0.31
CA LYS A 10 20.51 -15.95 -0.78
C LYS A 10 19.78 -14.96 -1.69
N GLU A 11 18.47 -15.10 -1.84
CA GLU A 11 17.64 -14.17 -2.62
C GLU A 11 17.52 -12.80 -1.95
N MET A 12 17.33 -12.76 -0.63
CA MET A 12 17.20 -11.52 0.14
C MET A 12 18.51 -10.70 0.12
N ARG A 13 19.67 -11.37 0.15
CA ARG A 13 20.97 -10.69 -0.05
C ARG A 13 21.14 -10.17 -1.48
N ARG A 14 20.58 -10.88 -2.47
CA ARG A 14 20.63 -10.47 -3.89
C ARG A 14 19.76 -9.24 -4.13
N GLU A 15 18.59 -9.19 -3.52
CA GLU A 15 17.69 -8.03 -3.56
C GLU A 15 18.27 -6.83 -2.83
N CYS A 16 18.80 -6.99 -1.61
CA CYS A 16 19.49 -5.88 -0.92
C CYS A 16 20.64 -5.31 -1.77
N LYS A 17 21.45 -6.17 -2.41
CA LYS A 17 22.51 -5.71 -3.33
C LYS A 17 21.95 -5.07 -4.60
N ALA A 18 20.81 -5.54 -5.12
CA ALA A 18 20.16 -4.98 -6.29
C ALA A 18 19.60 -3.57 -5.99
N TYR A 19 18.97 -3.37 -4.83
CA TYR A 19 18.50 -2.05 -4.39
C TYR A 19 19.65 -1.08 -4.14
N PHE A 20 20.74 -1.53 -3.51
CA PHE A 20 21.94 -0.71 -3.34
C PHE A 20 22.63 -0.36 -4.67
N ARG A 21 22.50 -1.20 -5.70
CA ARG A 21 23.01 -0.92 -7.06
C ARG A 21 22.01 -0.14 -7.94
N GLY A 22 20.75 -0.06 -7.55
CA GLY A 22 19.65 0.54 -8.32
C GLY A 22 19.64 2.07 -8.39
N GLY A 23 20.64 2.73 -7.81
CA GLY A 23 20.78 4.19 -7.81
C GLY A 23 20.07 4.88 -6.63
N ALA A 24 20.49 6.10 -6.34
CA ALA A 24 20.00 6.88 -5.19
C ALA A 24 18.48 7.10 -5.20
N PHE A 25 17.86 7.15 -6.39
CA PHE A 25 16.42 7.34 -6.54
C PHE A 25 15.60 6.15 -6.01
N LEU A 26 15.95 4.91 -6.35
CA LEU A 26 15.25 3.72 -5.86
C LEU A 26 15.39 3.56 -4.34
N PHE A 27 16.58 3.86 -3.83
CA PHE A 27 16.84 3.84 -2.39
C PHE A 27 15.99 4.90 -1.66
N LEU A 28 15.94 6.13 -2.18
CA LEU A 28 15.13 7.20 -1.61
C LEU A 28 13.63 6.87 -1.65
N ALA A 29 13.14 6.30 -2.76
CA ALA A 29 11.73 5.91 -2.89
C ALA A 29 11.34 4.82 -1.89
N LEU A 30 12.20 3.81 -1.68
CA LEU A 30 12.02 2.81 -0.64
C LEU A 30 12.01 3.42 0.77
N PHE A 31 12.94 4.33 1.02
CA PHE A 31 13.04 4.99 2.33
C PHE A 31 11.80 5.85 2.62
N ALA A 32 11.31 6.58 1.62
CA ALA A 32 10.07 7.34 1.72
C ALA A 32 8.86 6.43 1.97
N ASN A 33 8.78 5.29 1.28
CA ASN A 33 7.72 4.31 1.51
C ASN A 33 7.73 3.78 2.95
N GLU A 34 8.91 3.44 3.48
CA GLU A 34 9.05 2.96 4.86
C GLU A 34 8.67 4.03 5.90
N ILE A 35 9.07 5.29 5.68
CA ILE A 35 8.67 6.40 6.56
C ILE A 35 7.16 6.58 6.57
N LEU A 36 6.51 6.55 5.41
CA LEU A 36 5.06 6.69 5.30
C LEU A 36 4.32 5.53 5.98
N ASP A 37 4.80 4.29 5.81
CA ASP A 37 4.23 3.12 6.49
C ASP A 37 4.36 3.25 8.02
N PHE A 38 5.55 3.65 8.50
CA PHE A 38 5.80 3.85 9.92
C PHE A 38 4.91 4.94 10.52
N LEU A 39 4.80 6.09 9.85
CA LEU A 39 3.92 7.19 10.26
C LEU A 39 2.45 6.76 10.26
N GLY A 40 2.02 6.03 9.23
CA GLY A 40 0.66 5.50 9.13
C GLY A 40 0.32 4.58 10.30
N ARG A 41 1.21 3.63 10.62
CA ARG A 41 1.04 2.74 11.77
C ARG A 41 1.02 3.50 13.09
N GLY A 42 1.92 4.47 13.27
CA GLY A 42 1.94 5.32 14.45
C GLY A 42 0.63 6.09 14.64
N ALA A 43 0.09 6.67 13.56
CA ALA A 43 -1.19 7.35 13.56
C ALA A 43 -2.35 6.41 13.90
N PHE A 44 -2.35 5.18 13.36
CA PHE A 44 -3.35 4.16 13.70
C PHE A 44 -3.32 3.79 15.19
N ILE A 45 -2.14 3.60 15.78
CA ILE A 45 -2.01 3.31 17.22
C ILE A 45 -2.59 4.47 18.05
N PHE A 46 -2.33 5.71 17.66
CA PHE A 46 -2.90 6.88 18.35
C PHE A 46 -4.43 6.96 18.18
N ALA A 47 -4.94 6.63 16.98
CA ALA A 47 -6.38 6.57 16.73
C ALA A 47 -7.06 5.47 17.56
N TYR A 48 -6.43 4.30 17.70
CA TYR A 48 -6.90 3.23 18.59
C TYR A 48 -6.92 3.65 20.07
N ALA A 49 -5.97 4.50 20.49
CA ALA A 49 -5.93 5.00 21.86
C ALA A 49 -7.00 6.06 22.17
N GLN A 50 -7.46 6.80 21.16
CA GLN A 50 -8.45 7.88 21.32
C GLN A 50 -9.88 7.48 20.95
N GLY A 51 -10.07 6.45 20.13
CA GLY A 51 -11.36 6.06 19.57
C GLY A 51 -11.74 4.60 19.82
N SER A 52 -12.90 4.20 19.32
CA SER A 52 -13.34 2.81 19.35
C SER A 52 -12.48 1.95 18.39
N VAL A 53 -11.97 0.83 18.92
CA VAL A 53 -11.17 -0.13 18.16
C VAL A 53 -11.93 -0.66 16.95
N ALA A 54 -13.24 -0.87 17.06
CA ALA A 54 -14.06 -1.32 15.94
C ALA A 54 -14.09 -0.28 14.81
N LEU A 55 -14.33 1.00 15.14
CA LEU A 55 -14.40 2.10 14.15
C LEU A 55 -13.08 2.29 13.40
N VAL A 56 -11.95 2.27 14.13
CA VAL A 56 -10.62 2.41 13.54
C VAL A 56 -10.27 1.18 12.70
N SER A 57 -10.70 -0.02 13.10
CA SER A 57 -10.48 -1.25 12.34
C SER A 57 -11.29 -1.30 11.05
N SER A 58 -12.56 -0.87 11.07
CA SER A 58 -13.38 -0.75 9.85
C SER A 58 -12.77 0.27 8.87
N LEU A 59 -12.18 1.35 9.37
CA LEU A 59 -11.46 2.32 8.54
C LEU A 59 -10.19 1.72 7.93
N ALA A 60 -9.42 0.95 8.71
CA ALA A 60 -8.25 0.22 8.19
C ALA A 60 -8.64 -0.79 7.11
N ALA A 61 -9.79 -1.47 7.27
CA ALA A 61 -10.31 -2.40 6.28
C ALA A 61 -10.71 -1.70 4.95
N LEU A 62 -10.94 -0.38 4.99
CA LEU A 62 -11.21 0.45 3.81
C LEU A 62 -9.94 0.86 3.04
N GLN A 63 -8.74 0.49 3.51
CA GLN A 63 -7.47 0.79 2.85
C GLN A 63 -7.46 0.44 1.35
N PRO A 64 -7.95 -0.72 0.87
CA PRO A 64 -7.90 -1.04 -0.56
C PRO A 64 -8.77 -0.10 -1.41
N PHE A 65 -9.85 0.45 -0.86
CA PHE A 65 -10.66 1.47 -1.53
C PHE A 65 -9.89 2.77 -1.70
N ILE A 66 -9.22 3.24 -0.64
CA ILE A 66 -8.37 4.43 -0.69
C ILE A 66 -7.22 4.25 -1.68
N THR A 67 -6.58 3.08 -1.68
CA THR A 67 -5.54 2.72 -2.67
C THR A 67 -6.07 2.80 -4.10
N LEU A 68 -7.26 2.26 -4.38
CA LEU A 68 -7.84 2.34 -5.72
C LEU A 68 -8.09 3.80 -6.13
N LEU A 69 -8.62 4.61 -5.22
CA LEU A 69 -8.88 6.03 -5.48
C LEU A 69 -7.58 6.76 -5.83
N TYR A 70 -6.51 6.52 -5.07
CA TYR A 70 -5.19 7.08 -5.37
C TYR A 70 -4.64 6.62 -6.73
N VAL A 71 -4.77 5.33 -7.06
CA VAL A 71 -4.35 4.76 -8.34
C VAL A 71 -5.09 5.41 -9.51
N ILE A 72 -6.41 5.61 -9.40
CA ILE A 72 -7.21 6.27 -10.44
C ILE A 72 -6.81 7.75 -10.59
N LEU A 73 -6.63 8.46 -9.47
CA LEU A 73 -6.17 9.86 -9.49
C LEU A 73 -4.78 9.97 -10.13
N LEU A 74 -3.81 9.15 -9.70
CA LEU A 74 -2.47 9.13 -10.24
C LEU A 74 -2.47 8.78 -11.74
N GLY A 75 -3.26 7.79 -12.16
CA GLY A 75 -3.39 7.45 -13.57
C GLY A 75 -3.94 8.60 -14.42
N ARG A 76 -4.87 9.39 -13.88
CA ARG A 76 -5.44 10.55 -14.58
C ARG A 76 -4.50 11.75 -14.63
N PHE A 77 -3.78 12.05 -13.55
CA PHE A 77 -2.91 13.22 -13.46
C PHE A 77 -1.49 12.97 -13.99
N PHE A 78 -1.00 11.73 -13.90
CA PHE A 78 0.34 11.33 -14.34
C PHE A 78 0.28 10.08 -15.25
N PRO A 79 -0.30 10.22 -16.46
CA PRO A 79 -0.34 9.14 -17.45
C PRO A 79 1.08 8.82 -17.92
N GLY A 80 1.69 7.80 -17.32
CA GLY A 80 3.09 7.40 -17.57
C GLY A 80 3.81 6.83 -16.34
N VAL A 81 3.30 7.10 -15.13
CA VAL A 81 3.85 6.50 -13.89
C VAL A 81 3.29 5.10 -13.64
N LEU A 82 2.05 4.85 -14.08
CA LEU A 82 1.43 3.53 -14.02
C LEU A 82 1.43 2.90 -15.42
N VAL A 83 2.00 1.70 -15.54
CA VAL A 83 1.82 0.80 -16.69
C VAL A 83 0.44 0.15 -16.61
N GLU A 84 -0.60 0.94 -16.39
CA GLU A 84 -1.97 0.48 -16.37
C GLU A 84 -2.72 1.04 -17.58
N GLU A 85 -3.22 0.15 -18.42
CA GLU A 85 -4.16 0.53 -19.46
C GLU A 85 -5.46 1.00 -18.79
N MET A 86 -5.72 2.31 -18.81
CA MET A 86 -6.98 2.92 -18.37
C MET A 86 -8.13 2.64 -19.35
N ASP A 87 -8.20 1.44 -19.92
CA ASP A 87 -9.31 1.04 -20.79
C ASP A 87 -10.63 1.02 -19.98
N ARG A 88 -11.74 1.39 -20.62
CA ARG A 88 -13.05 1.50 -19.97
C ARG A 88 -13.46 0.18 -19.30
N LYS A 89 -13.07 -0.97 -19.86
CA LYS A 89 -13.31 -2.29 -19.27
C LYS A 89 -12.51 -2.51 -17.98
N ALA A 90 -11.25 -2.12 -17.95
CA ALA A 90 -10.40 -2.22 -16.76
C ALA A 90 -10.91 -1.33 -15.62
N LEU A 91 -11.44 -0.15 -15.96
CA LEU A 91 -12.07 0.77 -15.01
C LEU A 91 -13.33 0.16 -14.38
N VAL A 92 -14.19 -0.50 -15.17
CA VAL A 92 -15.38 -1.19 -14.66
C VAL A 92 -15.01 -2.33 -13.70
N ILE A 93 -13.99 -3.13 -14.02
CA ILE A 93 -13.51 -4.21 -13.15
C ILE A 93 -12.97 -3.66 -11.83
N LYS A 94 -12.21 -2.56 -11.87
CA LYS A 94 -11.69 -1.87 -10.68
C LYS A 94 -12.81 -1.36 -9.77
N VAL A 95 -13.84 -0.74 -10.35
CA VAL A 95 -15.02 -0.27 -9.60
C VAL A 95 -15.78 -1.45 -8.98
N ALA A 96 -15.96 -2.54 -9.72
CA ALA A 96 -16.61 -3.75 -9.21
C ALA A 96 -15.81 -4.39 -8.04
N ALA A 97 -14.48 -4.45 -8.16
CA ALA A 97 -13.61 -4.93 -7.09
C ALA A 97 -13.72 -4.04 -5.83
N VAL A 98 -13.80 -2.72 -6.00
CA VAL A 98 -14.01 -1.80 -4.87
C VAL A 98 -15.36 -1.99 -4.21
N LEU A 99 -16.44 -2.17 -4.98
CA LEU A 99 -17.76 -2.46 -4.42
C LEU A 99 -17.75 -3.77 -3.61
N LEU A 100 -17.03 -4.78 -4.09
CA LEU A 100 -16.82 -6.05 -3.37
C LEU A 100 -16.04 -5.86 -2.08
N ILE A 101 -14.98 -5.04 -2.09
CA ILE A 101 -14.22 -4.70 -0.88
C ILE A 101 -15.10 -3.97 0.12
N VAL A 102 -15.82 -2.92 -0.31
CA VAL A 102 -16.71 -2.14 0.56
C VAL A 102 -17.81 -3.02 1.14
N ALA A 103 -18.40 -3.91 0.34
CA ALA A 103 -19.38 -4.89 0.82
C ALA A 103 -18.77 -5.85 1.85
N GLY A 104 -17.54 -6.33 1.62
CA GLY A 104 -16.81 -7.17 2.59
C GLY A 104 -16.52 -6.44 3.90
N VAL A 105 -16.09 -5.18 3.84
CA VAL A 105 -15.86 -4.33 5.02
C VAL A 105 -17.15 -4.14 5.81
N TYR A 106 -18.26 -3.86 5.13
CA TYR A 106 -19.58 -3.68 5.76
C TYR A 106 -20.10 -4.98 6.39
N LEU A 107 -19.82 -6.14 5.80
CA LEU A 107 -20.29 -7.42 6.32
C LEU A 107 -19.48 -7.91 7.54
N VAL A 108 -18.22 -7.51 7.64
CA VAL A 108 -17.31 -7.83 8.76
C VAL A 108 -17.46 -6.84 9.93
N SER A 109 -17.90 -5.62 9.65
CA SER A 109 -18.16 -4.57 10.66
C SER A 109 -19.55 -4.75 11.30
#